data_AF-A0A4C1T6N8-F1
#
_entry.id   AF-A0A4C1T6N8-F1
#
_cell.length_a   1.000
_cell.length_b   1.000
_cell.length_c   1.000
_cell.angle_alpha   90.00
_cell.angle_beta   90.00
_cell.angle_gamma   90.00
#
_symmetry.space_group_name_H-M   'P 1'
#
loop_
_entity.id
_entity.type
_entity.pdbx_description
1 polymer ?
#
loop_
_entity_poly.entity_id
_entity_poly.type
_entity_poly.pdbx_seq_one_letter_code
_entity_poly.pdbx_strand_id
1 'polypeptide(L)'
;MSGKFEDLIHFGAPEWTRSGTASVPCRISLRCEKCRTEFSVSHSGASDIEQHLKSEKHKNADRAAASSSSMLNFFKNSNTPSSKDLDIAAAEGVWAYHTIQENHSFRSNDCASKLIQSCFDPKFACARTKTEAIVVNVLTRTAIDNLKDDLNKSNCITILNDASNHGNKKIYPFVVRFFNLTKVCK
;
A
#
# COMPACT_ATOMS: atom_id res chain seq x y z
N MET A 1 28.84 37.52 17.71
CA MET A 1 28.06 37.33 16.47
C MET A 1 26.65 36.99 16.85
N SER A 2 25.77 37.98 16.68
CA SER A 2 24.32 37.93 16.87
C SER A 2 23.65 37.09 15.78
N GLY A 3 22.74 36.19 16.14
CA GLY A 3 22.01 35.34 15.20
C GLY A 3 20.66 34.88 15.76
N LYS A 4 19.69 35.80 15.75
CA LYS A 4 18.22 35.69 15.63
C LYS A 4 17.50 34.45 16.20
N PHE A 5 16.72 34.71 17.26
CA PHE A 5 15.61 33.91 17.80
C PHE A 5 14.28 34.43 17.22
N GLU A 6 14.18 34.51 15.89
CA GLU A 6 12.96 34.90 15.19
C GLU A 6 12.89 34.05 13.95
N ASP A 7 12.20 32.91 14.03
CA ASP A 7 11.61 32.17 12.92
C ASP A 7 11.01 30.89 13.51
N LEU A 8 9.82 30.97 14.12
CA LEU A 8 8.88 29.85 14.34
C LEU A 8 7.59 30.30 15.06
N ILE A 9 7.01 31.43 14.67
CA ILE A 9 5.64 31.79 15.07
C ILE A 9 4.97 32.49 13.88
N HIS A 10 4.24 31.73 13.06
CA HIS A 10 3.33 32.33 12.10
C HIS A 10 2.13 32.90 12.85
N PHE A 11 2.10 34.23 13.01
CA PHE A 11 0.90 34.95 13.43
C PHE A 11 -0.08 35.02 12.26
N GLY A 12 -0.98 34.03 12.16
CA GLY A 12 -2.21 34.18 11.40
C GLY A 12 -3.17 35.06 12.20
N ALA A 13 -3.43 36.27 11.72
CA ALA A 13 -4.39 37.18 12.33
C ALA A 13 -5.84 36.73 12.03
N PRO A 14 -6.73 36.60 13.02
CA PRO A 14 -8.16 36.69 12.79
C PRO A 14 -8.65 38.10 13.10
N GLU A 15 -9.47 38.59 12.18
CA GLU A 15 -10.28 39.79 12.22
C GLU A 15 -11.13 39.85 13.50
N TRP A 16 -10.96 40.90 14.32
CA TRP A 16 -11.72 41.08 15.57
C TRP A 16 -12.91 42.01 15.33
N THR A 17 -14.13 41.45 15.19
CA THR A 17 -15.37 42.21 15.42
C THR A 17 -15.61 42.31 16.93
N ARG A 18 -15.58 43.54 17.47
CA ARG A 18 -15.95 43.81 18.87
C ARG A 18 -17.47 43.84 19.01
N SER A 19 -18.03 42.86 19.70
CA SER A 19 -19.29 43.01 20.44
C SER A 19 -19.04 42.76 21.92
N GLY A 20 -19.69 43.56 22.76
CA GLY A 20 -19.28 43.83 24.14
C GLY A 20 -19.67 42.79 25.20
N THR A 21 -19.08 43.03 26.38
CA THR A 21 -19.49 42.64 27.74
C THR A 21 -19.58 41.14 28.08
N ALA A 22 -18.44 40.58 28.51
CA ALA A 22 -18.27 39.76 29.73
C ALA A 22 -16.77 39.47 29.90
N SER A 23 -16.21 39.65 31.10
CA SER A 23 -14.82 39.31 31.40
C SER A 23 -14.64 37.78 31.42
N VAL A 24 -14.34 37.20 30.25
CA VAL A 24 -13.97 35.79 30.12
C VAL A 24 -12.54 35.65 30.66
N PRO A 25 -12.25 34.76 31.62
CA PRO A 25 -10.87 34.53 32.05
C PRO A 25 -10.07 34.08 30.83
N CYS A 26 -9.00 34.82 30.52
CA CYS A 26 -8.15 34.60 29.37
C CYS A 26 -7.41 33.25 29.54
N ARG A 27 -8.04 32.15 29.11
CA ARG A 27 -7.40 30.83 29.04
C ARG A 27 -6.51 30.81 27.81
N ILE A 28 -5.27 31.23 27.97
CA ILE A 28 -4.25 31.10 26.95
C ILE A 28 -3.69 29.68 27.08
N SER A 29 -3.84 28.89 26.02
CA SER A 29 -3.32 27.53 25.93
C SER A 29 -2.47 27.38 24.68
N LEU A 30 -1.38 26.63 24.81
CA LEU A 30 -0.44 26.36 23.73
C LEU A 30 -0.47 24.86 23.42
N ARG A 31 -0.29 24.52 22.14
CA ARG A 31 -0.17 23.15 21.68
C ARG A 31 1.29 22.81 21.42
N CYS A 32 1.78 21.73 22.04
CA CYS A 32 3.10 21.19 21.72
C CYS A 32 2.98 20.18 20.58
N GLU A 33 3.75 20.36 19.50
CA GLU A 33 3.75 19.45 18.35
C GLU A 33 4.39 18.09 18.65
N LYS A 34 5.43 18.06 19.51
CA LYS A 34 6.10 16.83 19.94
C LYS A 34 5.19 15.97 20.81
N CYS A 35 4.54 16.56 21.81
CA CYS A 35 3.62 15.88 22.71
C CYS A 35 2.22 15.65 22.11
N ARG A 36 1.88 16.40 21.05
CA ARG A 36 0.52 16.52 20.49
C ARG A 36 -0.55 16.87 21.52
N THR A 37 -0.18 17.61 22.57
CA THR A 37 -1.11 17.98 23.65
C THR A 37 -1.08 19.47 23.93
N GLU A 38 -2.24 19.98 24.36
CA GLU A 38 -2.40 21.35 24.82
C GLU A 38 -2.09 21.48 26.30
N PHE A 39 -1.50 22.60 26.69
CA PHE A 39 -1.27 22.98 28.07
C PHE A 39 -1.56 24.47 28.26
N SER A 40 -2.02 24.86 29.45
CA SER A 40 -2.31 26.27 29.75
C SER A 40 -1.04 27.01 30.14
N VAL A 41 -0.95 28.28 29.74
CA VAL A 41 0.10 29.21 30.14
C VAL A 41 -0.45 30.40 30.94
N SER A 42 -1.70 30.29 31.40
CA SER A 42 -2.42 31.36 32.09
C SER A 42 -1.90 31.67 33.50
N HIS A 43 -1.04 30.83 34.08
CA HIS A 43 -0.59 30.99 35.47
C HIS A 43 0.75 31.71 35.55
N SER A 44 1.72 31.31 34.73
CA SER A 44 3.08 31.84 34.80
C SER A 44 3.76 31.95 33.43
N GLY A 45 2.99 31.86 32.34
CA GLY A 45 3.45 32.17 30.99
C GLY A 45 4.66 31.32 30.58
N ALA A 46 5.82 31.96 30.48
CA ALA A 46 7.08 31.31 30.11
C ALA A 46 7.49 30.17 31.06
N SER A 47 7.21 30.29 32.36
CA SER A 47 7.53 29.24 33.32
C SER A 47 6.73 27.96 33.07
N ASP A 48 5.47 28.09 32.60
CA ASP A 48 4.62 26.95 32.26
C ASP A 48 5.15 26.21 31.03
N ILE A 49 5.75 26.95 30.08
CA ILE A 49 6.45 26.38 28.91
C ILE A 49 7.70 25.62 29.36
N GLU A 50 8.54 26.21 30.21
CA GLU A 50 9.72 25.51 30.75
C GLU A 50 9.35 24.25 31.52
N GLN A 51 8.28 24.30 32.33
CA GLN A 51 7.81 23.15 33.07
C GLN A 51 7.29 22.06 32.13
N HIS A 52 6.58 22.42 31.06
CA HIS A 52 6.18 21.48 30.01
C HIS A 52 7.40 20.81 29.35
N LEU A 53 8.42 21.58 28.95
CA LEU A 53 9.64 21.05 28.32
C LEU A 53 10.41 20.11 29.25
N LYS A 54 10.45 20.41 30.55
CA LYS A 54 11.09 19.58 31.58
C LYS A 54 10.22 18.38 31.99
N SER A 55 8.96 18.32 31.57
CA SER A 55 8.05 17.23 31.94
C SER A 55 8.44 15.91 31.30
N GLU A 56 8.14 14.82 32.01
CA GLU A 56 8.47 13.47 31.56
C GLU A 56 7.70 13.07 30.30
N LYS A 57 6.52 13.65 30.10
CA LYS A 57 5.75 13.49 28.88
C LYS A 57 6.50 14.02 27.66
N HIS A 58 7.07 15.22 27.75
CA HIS A 58 7.83 15.83 26.66
C HIS A 58 9.12 15.06 26.38
N LYS A 59 9.89 14.73 27.44
CA LYS A 59 11.11 13.91 27.29
C LYS A 59 10.82 12.55 26.67
N ASN A 60 9.72 11.89 27.04
CA ASN A 60 9.35 10.60 26.46
C ASN A 60 8.92 10.75 25.00
N ALA A 61 8.21 11.82 24.64
CA ALA A 61 7.85 12.12 23.25
C ALA A 61 9.10 12.38 22.38
N ASP A 62 10.08 13.12 22.89
CA ASP A 62 11.34 13.36 22.20
C ASP A 62 12.18 12.09 22.04
N ARG A 63 12.28 11.28 23.10
CA ARG A 63 12.95 9.97 23.04
C ARG A 63 12.28 9.06 22.01
N ALA A 64 10.95 8.99 22.01
CA ALA A 64 10.19 8.18 21.07
C ALA A 64 10.41 8.65 19.62
N ALA A 65 10.40 9.96 19.38
CA ALA A 65 10.68 10.54 18.06
C ALA A 65 12.11 10.22 17.59
N ALA A 66 13.10 10.31 18.48
CA ALA A 66 14.50 10.01 18.18
C ALA A 66 14.75 8.50 17.95
N SER A 67 14.02 7.62 18.65
CA SER A 67 14.12 6.17 18.47
C SER A 67 13.25 5.62 17.34
N SER A 68 12.30 6.40 16.82
CA SER A 68 11.41 5.98 15.74
C SER A 68 12.08 6.13 14.39
N SER A 69 12.11 5.05 13.60
CA SER A 69 12.48 5.12 12.18
C SER A 69 11.30 5.59 11.34
N SER A 70 11.57 6.37 10.30
CA SER A 70 10.55 6.77 9.31
C SER A 70 9.86 5.53 8.71
N MET A 71 8.51 5.57 8.62
CA MET A 71 7.74 4.53 7.93
C MET A 71 8.16 4.39 6.46
N LEU A 72 8.69 5.46 5.84
CA LEU A 72 9.17 5.44 4.47
C LEU A 72 10.31 4.44 4.24
N ASN A 73 11.11 4.14 5.27
CA ASN A 73 12.19 3.17 5.17
C ASN A 73 11.70 1.72 5.01
N PHE A 74 10.43 1.45 5.32
CA PHE A 74 9.82 0.12 5.15
C PHE A 74 9.23 -0.06 3.76
N PHE A 75 9.00 1.02 3.02
CA PHE A 75 8.57 0.95 1.63
C PHE A 75 9.82 0.84 0.75
N LYS A 76 9.96 -0.28 0.03
CA LYS A 76 10.97 -0.38 -1.03
C LYS A 76 10.74 0.75 -2.03
N ASN A 77 11.80 1.47 -2.41
CA ASN A 77 11.72 2.49 -3.45
C ASN A 77 11.41 1.80 -4.79
N SER A 78 10.14 1.77 -5.17
CA SER A 78 9.63 1.12 -6.38
C SER A 78 10.13 1.78 -7.67
N ASN A 79 10.72 2.97 -7.60
CA ASN A 79 11.11 3.74 -8.78
C ASN A 79 12.45 3.26 -9.39
N THR A 80 13.21 2.44 -8.66
CA THR A 80 14.51 1.92 -9.08
C THR A 80 14.71 0.47 -8.60
N PRO A 81 14.02 -0.51 -9.21
CA PRO A 81 14.24 -1.91 -8.89
C PRO A 81 15.66 -2.34 -9.27
N SER A 82 16.30 -3.14 -8.43
CA SER A 82 17.58 -3.79 -8.76
C SER A 82 17.36 -4.88 -9.82
N SER A 83 18.42 -5.26 -10.56
CA SER A 83 18.37 -6.43 -11.46
C SER A 83 17.87 -7.69 -10.73
N LYS A 84 18.34 -7.91 -9.49
CA LYS A 84 17.88 -9.04 -8.67
C LYS A 84 16.40 -8.96 -8.31
N ASP A 85 15.83 -7.76 -8.10
CA ASP A 85 14.40 -7.62 -7.83
C ASP A 85 13.57 -7.99 -9.07
N LEU A 86 14.07 -7.67 -10.27
CA LEU A 86 13.45 -8.08 -11.54
C LEU A 86 13.51 -9.59 -11.75
N ASP A 87 14.65 -10.23 -11.44
CA ASP A 87 14.81 -11.68 -11.53
C ASP A 87 13.85 -12.42 -10.58
N ILE A 88 13.71 -11.93 -9.34
CA ILE A 88 12.74 -12.47 -8.38
C ILE A 88 11.31 -12.28 -8.90
N ALA A 89 10.96 -11.08 -9.36
CA ALA A 89 9.63 -10.81 -9.91
C ALA A 89 9.31 -11.72 -11.11
N ALA A 90 10.29 -11.98 -11.98
CA ALA A 90 10.16 -12.90 -13.09
C ALA A 90 9.94 -14.35 -12.60
N ALA A 91 10.72 -14.82 -11.61
CA ALA A 91 10.55 -16.14 -11.02
C ALA A 91 9.16 -16.32 -10.38
N GLU A 92 8.66 -15.30 -9.67
CA GLU A 92 7.32 -15.31 -9.08
C GLU A 92 6.21 -15.29 -10.14
N GLY A 93 6.42 -14.56 -11.23
CA GLY A 93 5.52 -14.55 -12.39
C GLY A 93 5.46 -15.90 -13.10
N VAL A 94 6.61 -16.54 -13.31
CA VAL A 94 6.69 -17.90 -13.88
C VAL A 94 6.02 -18.92 -12.97
N TRP A 95 6.23 -18.83 -11.66
CA TRP A 95 5.55 -19.69 -10.68
C TRP A 95 4.03 -19.50 -10.70
N ALA A 96 3.56 -18.25 -10.78
CA ALA A 96 2.14 -17.95 -10.89
C ALA A 96 1.54 -18.51 -12.19
N TYR A 97 2.25 -18.40 -13.31
CA TYR A 97 1.82 -18.99 -14.58
C TYR A 97 1.72 -20.52 -14.49
N HIS A 98 2.75 -21.18 -13.95
CA HIS A 98 2.75 -22.63 -13.73
C HIS A 98 1.58 -23.09 -12.85
N THR A 99 1.27 -22.34 -11.78
CA THR A 99 0.14 -22.63 -10.89
C THR A 99 -1.18 -22.71 -11.69
N ILE A 100 -1.40 -21.82 -12.67
CA ILE A 100 -2.61 -21.84 -13.50
C ILE A 100 -2.57 -22.99 -14.51
N GLN A 101 -1.43 -23.18 -15.19
CA GLN A 101 -1.30 -24.20 -16.23
C GLN A 101 -1.55 -25.61 -15.69
N GLU A 102 -1.03 -25.91 -14.50
CA GLU A 102 -1.25 -27.20 -13.83
C GLU A 102 -2.54 -27.26 -13.00
N ASN A 103 -3.38 -26.21 -13.08
CA ASN A 103 -4.62 -26.08 -12.33
C ASN A 103 -4.44 -26.31 -10.82
N HIS A 104 -3.33 -25.82 -10.27
CA HIS A 104 -3.02 -25.93 -8.84
C HIS A 104 -3.80 -24.88 -8.03
N SER A 105 -4.17 -25.26 -6.81
CA SER A 105 -4.85 -24.34 -5.89
C SER A 105 -3.89 -23.24 -5.45
N PHE A 106 -4.32 -21.97 -5.43
CA PHE A 106 -3.50 -20.91 -4.83
C PHE A 106 -3.14 -21.18 -3.36
N ARG A 107 -3.90 -22.03 -2.66
CA ARG A 107 -3.59 -22.44 -1.28
C ARG A 107 -2.32 -23.31 -1.18
N SER A 108 -1.96 -24.07 -2.22
CA SER A 108 -0.70 -24.83 -2.19
C SER A 108 0.52 -23.93 -2.19
N ASN A 109 0.38 -22.68 -2.63
CA ASN A 109 1.51 -21.75 -2.68
C ASN A 109 1.93 -21.23 -1.28
N ASP A 110 1.09 -21.37 -0.25
CA ASP A 110 1.47 -21.00 1.12
C ASP A 110 2.58 -21.91 1.68
N CYS A 111 2.58 -23.20 1.32
CA CYS A 111 3.69 -24.11 1.66
C CYS A 111 4.80 -24.08 0.60
N ALA A 112 4.47 -24.04 -0.70
CA ALA A 112 5.46 -24.04 -1.77
C ALA A 112 6.37 -22.80 -1.71
N SER A 113 5.83 -21.61 -1.41
CA SER A 113 6.65 -20.40 -1.27
C SER A 113 7.70 -20.53 -0.17
N LYS A 114 7.38 -21.19 0.95
CA LYS A 114 8.34 -21.43 2.05
C LYS A 114 9.41 -22.45 1.66
N LEU A 115 9.01 -23.49 0.92
CA LEU A 115 9.94 -24.48 0.40
C LEU A 115 10.93 -23.84 -0.58
N ILE A 116 10.43 -23.01 -1.50
CA ILE A 116 11.27 -22.31 -2.48
C ILE A 116 12.24 -21.34 -1.78
N GLN A 117 11.77 -20.63 -0.75
CA GLN A 117 12.62 -19.79 0.10
C GLN A 117 13.77 -20.57 0.75
N SER A 118 13.47 -21.77 1.24
CA SER A 118 14.46 -22.61 1.93
C SER A 118 15.46 -23.26 0.98
N CYS A 119 15.03 -23.62 -0.23
CA CYS A 119 15.85 -24.40 -1.17
C CYS A 119 16.57 -23.55 -2.22
N PHE A 120 16.05 -22.37 -2.56
CA PHE A 120 16.53 -21.61 -3.72
C PHE A 120 16.83 -20.15 -3.39
N ASP A 121 15.81 -19.32 -3.19
CA ASP A 121 16.00 -17.87 -2.96
C ASP A 121 15.18 -17.41 -1.74
N PRO A 122 15.83 -16.98 -0.64
CA PRO A 122 15.14 -16.54 0.57
C PRO A 122 14.26 -15.31 0.35
N LYS A 123 14.45 -14.56 -0.75
CA LYS A 123 13.64 -13.39 -1.11
C LYS A 123 12.44 -13.73 -1.98
N PHE A 124 12.34 -14.95 -2.52
CA PHE A 124 11.14 -15.39 -3.23
C PHE A 124 9.95 -15.34 -2.27
N ALA A 125 8.86 -14.65 -2.63
CA ALA A 125 7.74 -14.48 -1.72
C ALA A 125 6.41 -14.53 -2.47
N CYS A 126 6.15 -15.63 -3.20
CA CYS A 126 4.92 -15.84 -3.97
C CYS A 126 3.99 -16.86 -3.31
N ALA A 127 3.42 -16.49 -2.17
CA ALA A 127 2.35 -17.23 -1.51
C ALA A 127 0.98 -16.89 -2.13
N ARG A 128 -0.10 -17.46 -1.58
CA ARG A 128 -1.48 -17.40 -2.13
C ARG A 128 -1.90 -16.02 -2.65
N THR A 129 -1.85 -14.99 -1.80
CA THR A 129 -2.36 -13.64 -2.15
C THR A 129 -1.53 -12.99 -3.25
N LYS A 130 -0.21 -13.18 -3.24
CA LYS A 130 0.66 -12.61 -4.26
C LYS A 130 0.50 -13.34 -5.58
N THR A 131 0.41 -14.68 -5.55
CA THR A 131 0.12 -15.45 -6.76
C THR A 131 -1.20 -15.02 -7.38
N GLU A 132 -2.28 -14.99 -6.60
CA GLU A 132 -3.60 -14.56 -7.06
C GLU A 132 -3.55 -13.14 -7.67
N ALA A 133 -2.86 -12.21 -7.01
CA ALA A 133 -2.71 -10.85 -7.54
C ALA A 133 -1.97 -10.81 -8.88
N ILE A 134 -0.90 -11.60 -9.06
CA ILE A 134 -0.17 -11.70 -10.33
C ILE A 134 -1.08 -12.31 -11.41
N VAL A 135 -1.78 -13.40 -11.08
CA VAL A 135 -2.70 -14.06 -12.01
C VAL A 135 -3.78 -13.08 -12.47
N VAL A 136 -4.52 -12.49 -11.54
CA VAL A 136 -5.71 -11.67 -11.86
C VAL A 136 -5.32 -10.33 -12.50
N ASN A 137 -4.28 -9.66 -11.99
CA ASN A 137 -3.97 -8.30 -12.41
C ASN A 137 -2.94 -8.21 -13.54
N VAL A 138 -2.18 -9.27 -13.81
CA VAL A 138 -1.16 -9.27 -14.87
C VAL A 138 -1.56 -10.28 -15.95
N LEU A 139 -1.51 -11.58 -15.62
CA LEU A 139 -1.65 -12.65 -16.62
C LEU A 139 -3.03 -12.64 -17.27
N THR A 140 -4.10 -12.56 -16.48
CA THR A 140 -5.47 -12.53 -16.97
C THR A 140 -5.75 -11.28 -17.81
N ARG A 141 -5.20 -10.12 -17.44
CA ARG A 141 -5.38 -8.89 -18.23
C ARG A 141 -4.73 -9.02 -19.60
N THR A 142 -3.48 -9.46 -19.64
CA THR A 142 -2.77 -9.71 -20.90
C THR A 142 -3.47 -10.76 -21.75
N ALA A 143 -3.96 -11.84 -21.14
CA ALA A 143 -4.70 -12.88 -21.85
C ALA A 143 -6.01 -12.37 -22.45
N ILE A 144 -6.77 -11.55 -21.71
CA ILE A 144 -8.02 -10.95 -22.19
C ILE A 144 -7.75 -9.97 -23.34
N ASP A 145 -6.73 -9.12 -23.24
CA ASP A 145 -6.42 -8.15 -24.29
C ASP A 145 -5.93 -8.85 -25.56
N ASN A 146 -5.08 -9.88 -25.43
CA ASN A 146 -4.69 -10.74 -26.54
C ASN A 146 -5.91 -11.45 -27.17
N LEU A 147 -6.84 -11.95 -26.34
CA LEU A 147 -8.05 -12.59 -26.82
C LEU A 147 -8.95 -11.60 -27.59
N LYS A 148 -9.12 -10.36 -27.11
CA LYS A 148 -9.88 -9.33 -27.83
C LYS A 148 -9.27 -9.05 -29.20
N ASP A 149 -7.95 -8.88 -29.26
CA ASP A 149 -7.24 -8.63 -30.51
C ASP A 149 -7.39 -9.78 -31.49
N ASP A 150 -7.36 -11.02 -31.00
CA ASP A 150 -7.57 -12.21 -31.80
C ASP A 150 -9.02 -12.31 -32.31
N LEU A 151 -10.00 -12.02 -31.46
CA LEU A 151 -11.42 -12.08 -31.82
C LEU A 151 -11.80 -10.98 -32.83
N ASN A 152 -11.23 -9.77 -32.71
CA ASN A 152 -11.45 -8.69 -33.68
C ASN A 152 -10.93 -9.02 -35.09
N LYS A 153 -9.95 -9.93 -35.20
CA LYS A 153 -9.38 -10.40 -36.47
C LYS A 153 -10.06 -11.68 -36.99
N SER A 154 -10.94 -12.27 -36.19
CA SER A 154 -11.55 -13.57 -36.50
C SER A 154 -12.85 -13.38 -37.27
N ASN A 155 -12.95 -14.04 -38.43
CA ASN A 155 -14.17 -13.99 -39.26
C ASN A 155 -15.28 -14.91 -38.73
N CYS A 156 -14.92 -16.00 -38.05
CA CYS A 156 -15.85 -16.99 -37.53
C CYS A 156 -15.52 -17.32 -36.09
N ILE A 157 -16.51 -17.15 -35.21
CA ILE A 157 -16.40 -17.40 -33.78
C ILE A 157 -17.53 -18.35 -33.39
N THR A 158 -17.18 -19.41 -32.66
CA THR A 158 -18.13 -20.34 -32.05
C THR A 158 -18.06 -20.19 -30.54
N ILE A 159 -19.21 -20.01 -29.91
CA ILE A 159 -19.35 -20.00 -28.46
C ILE A 159 -20.01 -21.32 -28.07
N LEU A 160 -19.30 -22.10 -27.26
CA LEU A 160 -19.80 -23.32 -26.65
C LEU A 160 -20.13 -23.01 -25.20
N ASN A 161 -21.34 -23.29 -24.77
CA ASN A 161 -21.74 -23.20 -23.38
C ASN A 161 -22.22 -24.57 -22.90
N ASP A 162 -21.96 -24.85 -21.63
CA ASP A 162 -22.56 -25.98 -20.93
C ASP A 162 -23.20 -25.46 -19.64
N ALA A 163 -24.06 -26.28 -19.04
CA ALA A 163 -24.73 -25.97 -17.79
C ALA A 163 -24.61 -27.17 -16.85
N SER A 164 -23.92 -26.98 -15.73
CA SER A 164 -23.76 -28.01 -14.71
C SER A 164 -24.33 -27.54 -13.37
N ASN A 165 -24.91 -28.47 -12.62
CA ASN A 165 -25.38 -28.25 -11.26
C ASN A 165 -24.52 -29.08 -10.31
N HIS A 166 -23.93 -28.46 -9.29
CA HIS A 166 -23.21 -29.15 -8.22
C HIS A 166 -23.74 -28.70 -6.86
N GLY A 167 -24.62 -29.51 -6.28
CA GLY A 167 -25.43 -29.12 -5.11
C GLY A 167 -26.27 -27.88 -5.44
N ASN A 168 -26.14 -26.84 -4.62
CA ASN A 168 -26.84 -25.56 -4.81
C ASN A 168 -26.10 -24.57 -5.73
N LYS A 169 -24.96 -24.96 -6.32
CA LYS A 169 -24.19 -24.11 -7.24
C LYS A 169 -24.55 -24.47 -8.69
N LYS A 170 -24.97 -23.46 -9.44
CA LYS A 170 -25.13 -23.54 -10.91
C LYS A 170 -23.85 -23.02 -11.55
N ILE A 171 -23.24 -23.80 -12.43
CA ILE A 171 -22.00 -23.47 -13.14
C ILE A 171 -22.34 -23.40 -14.63
N TYR A 172 -21.95 -22.29 -15.27
CA TYR A 172 -22.13 -22.06 -16.70
C TYR A 172 -20.78 -21.73 -17.33
N PRO A 173 -19.99 -22.74 -17.74
CA PRO A 173 -18.76 -22.49 -18.49
C PRO A 173 -19.08 -21.97 -19.89
N PHE A 174 -18.26 -21.04 -20.37
CA PHE A 174 -18.23 -20.60 -21.75
C PHE A 174 -16.85 -20.92 -22.35
N VAL A 175 -16.84 -21.55 -23.51
CA VAL A 175 -15.64 -21.82 -24.28
C VAL A 175 -15.77 -21.12 -25.62
N VAL A 176 -14.85 -20.20 -25.90
CA VAL A 176 -14.80 -19.47 -27.16
C VAL A 176 -13.80 -20.16 -28.08
N ARG A 177 -14.27 -20.60 -29.26
CA ARG A 177 -13.45 -21.19 -30.31
C ARG A 177 -13.45 -20.26 -31.52
N PHE A 178 -12.27 -19.92 -32.02
CA PHE A 178 -12.09 -19.07 -33.19
C PHE A 178 -10.88 -19.54 -34.00
N PHE A 179 -10.82 -19.16 -35.27
CA PHE A 179 -9.68 -19.45 -36.15
C PHE A 179 -8.86 -18.19 -36.37
N ASN A 180 -7.58 -18.24 -35.98
CA ASN A 180 -6.64 -17.17 -36.25
C ASN A 180 -5.66 -17.61 -37.35
N LEU A 181 -5.82 -17.06 -38.56
CA LEU A 181 -4.99 -17.37 -39.73
C LEU A 181 -3.57 -16.78 -39.64
N THR A 182 -3.30 -15.90 -38.67
CA THR A 182 -2.05 -15.15 -38.56
C THR A 182 -1.08 -15.71 -37.52
N LYS A 183 -1.54 -16.61 -36.64
CA LYS A 183 -0.69 -17.27 -35.65
C LYS A 183 -0.30 -18.66 -36.15
N VAL A 184 0.96 -18.83 -36.54
CA VAL A 184 1.55 -20.16 -36.78
C VAL A 184 1.76 -20.83 -35.42
N CYS A 185 1.17 -22.01 -35.21
CA CYS A 185 1.47 -22.82 -34.04
C CYS A 185 2.98 -23.11 -34.00
N LYS A 186 3.64 -22.71 -32.92
CA LYS A 186 5.00 -23.16 -32.61
C LYS A 186 4.94 -24.43 -31.76
#